data_AF-A0A225V1J5-F1
#
_entry.id   AF-A0A225V1J5-F1
#
_cell.length_a   1.000
_cell.length_b   1.000
_cell.length_c   1.000
_cell.angle_alpha   90.00
_cell.angle_beta   90.00
_cell.angle_gamma   90.00
#
_symmetry.space_group_name_H-M   'P 1'
#
loop_
_entity.id
_entity.type
_entity.pdbx_description
1 polymer ?
#
loop_
_entity_poly.entity_id
_entity_poly.type
_entity_poly.pdbx_seq_one_letter_code
_entity_poly.pdbx_strand_id
1 'polypeptide(L)'
;MTETTGDDANSASTPAAPTSVRSVDGFFAPKTPIENDETVSLFKRFQLVPPSWDEFERKLHQLEKPEDNADVSRQVKVVYFVRHAEGVHNAADKQFGSEKWESELAFQEKYLDADLTPFGVNDAESKGPSSVQAELERGMPFIERVVVSPLSRAIQTAKHFFTKDQLPETPFSQN
;
A
#
# COMPACT_ATOMS: atom_id res chain seq x y z
N MET A 1 -65.30 20.30 -1.70
CA MET A 1 -63.95 20.69 -2.15
C MET A 1 -63.08 20.62 -0.91
N THR A 2 -62.73 19.40 -0.52
CA THR A 2 -61.47 18.69 -0.82
C THR A 2 -60.40 19.04 0.21
N GLU A 3 -60.11 18.02 1.02
CA GLU A 3 -58.93 17.85 1.87
C GLU A 3 -57.64 18.22 1.14
N THR A 4 -56.70 18.79 1.90
CA THR A 4 -55.27 18.54 1.71
C THR A 4 -54.63 18.53 3.08
N THR A 5 -54.62 17.36 3.69
CA THR A 5 -53.64 16.99 4.71
C THR A 5 -52.27 16.95 4.04
N GLY A 6 -51.35 17.80 4.50
CA GLY A 6 -49.95 17.73 4.12
C GLY A 6 -49.32 16.52 4.79
N ASP A 7 -49.02 15.50 4.00
CA ASP A 7 -48.14 14.40 4.39
C ASP A 7 -46.70 14.93 4.46
N ASP A 8 -46.27 15.34 5.66
CA ASP A 8 -44.85 15.50 5.98
C ASP A 8 -44.21 14.11 6.11
N ALA A 9 -43.91 13.50 4.97
CA ALA A 9 -43.08 12.32 4.88
C ALA A 9 -41.65 12.70 5.27
N ASN A 10 -41.37 12.58 6.56
CA ASN A 10 -40.05 12.63 7.17
C ASN A 10 -39.16 11.55 6.54
N SER A 11 -38.44 11.91 5.47
CA SER A 11 -37.41 11.06 4.86
C SER A 11 -36.23 10.98 5.83
N ALA A 12 -36.35 10.08 6.80
CA ALA A 12 -35.23 9.70 7.64
C ALA A 12 -34.19 9.01 6.74
N SER A 13 -33.12 9.73 6.41
CA SER A 13 -31.96 9.17 5.72
C SER A 13 -31.45 7.99 6.54
N THR A 14 -31.60 6.78 6.00
CA THR A 14 -31.04 5.58 6.62
C THR A 14 -29.52 5.78 6.73
N PRO A 15 -28.92 5.70 7.93
CA PRO A 15 -27.48 5.85 8.06
C PRO A 15 -26.81 4.75 7.24
N ALA A 16 -25.86 5.15 6.37
CA ALA A 16 -25.11 4.21 5.54
C ALA A 16 -24.49 3.15 6.45
N ALA A 17 -24.77 1.88 6.16
CA ALA A 17 -24.17 0.77 6.89
C ALA A 17 -22.63 0.87 6.81
N PRO A 18 -21.91 0.54 7.89
CA PRO A 18 -20.46 0.66 7.91
C PRO A 18 -19.86 -0.25 6.83
N THR A 19 -18.98 0.32 5.99
CA THR A 19 -18.22 -0.43 5.00
C THR A 19 -17.30 -1.41 5.71
N SER A 20 -17.56 -2.71 5.56
CA SER A 20 -16.67 -3.77 6.07
C SER A 20 -15.54 -4.02 5.06
N VAL A 21 -14.30 -3.89 5.52
CA VAL A 21 -13.10 -4.26 4.75
C VAL A 21 -12.58 -5.58 5.29
N ARG A 22 -12.24 -6.52 4.40
CA ARG A 22 -11.67 -7.83 4.75
C ARG A 22 -10.50 -8.14 3.82
N SER A 23 -9.51 -8.84 4.33
CA SER A 23 -8.43 -9.40 3.51
C SER A 23 -8.97 -10.54 2.64
N VAL A 24 -8.35 -10.72 1.47
CA VAL A 24 -8.60 -11.86 0.60
C VAL A 24 -7.34 -12.69 0.52
N ASP A 25 -7.46 -13.96 0.87
CA ASP A 25 -6.33 -14.91 0.90
C ASP A 25 -6.06 -15.52 -0.49
N GLY A 26 -4.94 -16.24 -0.62
CA GLY A 26 -4.63 -17.03 -1.82
C GLY A 26 -3.92 -16.27 -2.96
N PHE A 27 -3.48 -15.04 -2.70
CA PHE A 27 -2.73 -14.21 -3.67
C PHE A 27 -1.24 -14.12 -3.38
N PHE A 28 -0.86 -14.01 -2.10
CA PHE A 28 0.55 -13.96 -1.68
C PHE A 28 0.80 -14.95 -0.54
N ALA A 29 1.95 -15.60 -0.56
CA ALA A 29 2.41 -16.51 0.48
C ALA A 29 3.86 -16.22 0.86
N PRO A 30 4.30 -16.49 2.11
CA PRO A 30 5.69 -16.35 2.49
C PRO A 30 6.61 -17.19 1.59
N LYS A 31 7.74 -16.62 1.16
CA LYS A 31 8.80 -17.36 0.48
C LYS A 31 9.44 -18.33 1.47
N THR A 32 9.73 -19.55 1.01
CA THR A 32 10.72 -20.39 1.70
C THR A 32 12.09 -19.71 1.52
N PRO A 33 12.88 -19.52 2.59
CA PRO A 33 14.20 -18.92 2.45
C PRO A 33 15.05 -19.75 1.47
N ILE A 34 15.46 -19.15 0.36
CA ILE A 34 16.42 -19.73 -0.57
C ILE A 34 17.74 -18.97 -0.36
N GLU A 35 18.81 -19.69 -0.03
CA GLU A 35 20.15 -19.10 -0.01
C GLU A 35 20.52 -18.67 -1.44
N ASN A 36 20.92 -17.41 -1.61
CA ASN A 36 21.37 -16.80 -2.88
C ASN A 36 20.31 -16.52 -3.96
N ASP A 37 19.13 -16.03 -3.58
CA ASP A 37 18.20 -15.41 -4.55
C ASP A 37 18.75 -14.01 -4.97
N GLU A 38 19.56 -13.98 -6.02
CA GLU A 38 20.09 -12.75 -6.62
C GLU A 38 19.08 -12.02 -7.52
N THR A 39 17.83 -12.51 -7.61
CA THR A 39 16.83 -11.85 -8.45
C THR A 39 16.45 -10.49 -7.85
N VAL A 40 16.40 -9.47 -8.72
CA VAL A 40 15.83 -8.17 -8.36
C VAL A 40 14.33 -8.36 -8.15
N SER A 41 13.94 -8.59 -6.91
CA SER A 41 12.57 -8.93 -6.51
C SER A 41 11.99 -7.84 -5.62
N LEU A 42 10.85 -7.28 -6.02
CA LEU A 42 10.09 -6.32 -5.20
C LEU A 42 9.64 -6.97 -3.88
N PHE A 43 9.22 -8.23 -3.95
CA PHE A 43 8.75 -9.01 -2.79
C PHE A 43 9.86 -9.92 -2.25
N LYS A 44 10.58 -9.46 -1.24
CA LYS A 44 11.68 -10.24 -0.63
C LYS A 44 11.21 -11.42 0.22
N ARG A 45 10.07 -11.27 0.90
CA ARG A 45 9.57 -12.24 1.88
C ARG A 45 8.31 -12.97 1.42
N PHE A 46 7.70 -12.51 0.34
CA PHE A 46 6.45 -13.05 -0.17
C PHE A 46 6.63 -13.38 -1.66
N GLN A 47 5.87 -14.35 -2.13
CA GLN A 47 5.77 -14.70 -3.53
C GLN A 47 4.30 -14.73 -3.95
N LEU A 48 4.08 -14.48 -5.24
CA LEU A 48 2.80 -14.66 -5.88
C LEU A 48 2.38 -16.14 -5.76
N VAL A 49 1.14 -16.38 -5.35
CA VAL A 49 0.54 -17.72 -5.35
C VAL A 49 0.04 -18.10 -6.75
N PRO A 50 -0.66 -17.21 -7.50
CA PRO A 50 -0.81 -17.38 -8.94
C PRO A 50 0.54 -17.53 -9.66
N PRO A 51 0.62 -18.33 -10.74
CA PRO A 51 1.89 -18.56 -11.45
C PRO A 51 2.36 -17.34 -12.27
N SER A 52 1.48 -16.38 -12.53
CA SER A 52 1.79 -15.13 -13.24
C SER A 52 0.85 -14.01 -12.80
N TRP A 53 1.22 -12.77 -13.14
CA TRP A 53 0.37 -11.60 -12.93
C TRP A 53 -0.93 -11.65 -13.77
N ASP A 54 -0.90 -12.24 -14.97
CA ASP A 54 -2.12 -12.48 -15.76
C ASP A 54 -3.12 -13.39 -15.01
N GLU A 55 -2.64 -14.46 -14.37
CA GLU A 55 -3.51 -15.34 -13.57
C GLU A 55 -3.98 -14.66 -12.28
N PHE A 56 -3.16 -13.77 -11.72
CA PHE A 56 -3.54 -12.93 -10.59
C PHE A 56 -4.71 -12.00 -10.97
N GLU A 57 -4.62 -11.28 -12.09
CA GLU A 57 -5.71 -10.41 -12.57
C GLU A 57 -6.97 -11.20 -12.92
N ARG A 58 -6.84 -12.34 -13.60
CA ARG A 58 -7.99 -13.23 -13.88
C ARG A 58 -8.73 -13.62 -12.61
N LYS A 59 -8.01 -14.00 -11.55
CA LYS A 59 -8.61 -14.35 -10.25
C LYS A 59 -9.26 -13.15 -9.57
N LEU A 60 -8.66 -11.96 -9.64
CA LEU A 60 -9.29 -10.74 -9.12
C LEU A 60 -10.62 -10.45 -9.82
N HIS A 61 -10.64 -10.47 -11.16
CA HIS A 61 -11.87 -10.25 -11.92
C HIS A 61 -12.95 -11.30 -11.64
N GLN A 62 -12.56 -12.55 -11.35
CA GLN A 62 -13.52 -13.58 -10.91
C GLN A 62 -14.14 -13.26 -9.55
N LEU A 63 -13.38 -12.67 -8.62
CA LEU A 63 -13.89 -12.29 -7.30
C LEU A 63 -14.83 -11.08 -7.34
N GLU A 64 -14.67 -10.20 -8.33
CA GLU A 64 -15.52 -9.02 -8.51
C GLU A 64 -16.85 -9.34 -9.20
N LYS A 65 -16.93 -10.48 -9.89
CA LYS A 65 -18.19 -10.94 -10.49
C LYS A 65 -19.26 -11.13 -9.40
N PRO A 66 -20.51 -10.69 -9.65
CA PRO A 66 -21.60 -10.96 -8.74
C PRO A 66 -21.75 -12.48 -8.53
N GLU A 67 -21.90 -12.91 -7.29
CA GLU A 67 -22.40 -14.25 -7.00
C GLU A 67 -23.86 -14.32 -7.45
N ASP A 68 -24.37 -15.51 -7.82
CA ASP A 68 -25.70 -15.73 -8.45
C ASP A 68 -26.92 -15.21 -7.65
N ASN A 69 -26.73 -14.56 -6.50
CA ASN A 69 -27.77 -13.94 -5.68
C ASN A 69 -27.35 -12.62 -5.01
N ALA A 70 -26.27 -11.97 -5.47
CA ALA A 70 -25.79 -10.71 -4.90
C ALA A 70 -26.20 -9.50 -5.76
N ASP A 71 -26.94 -8.57 -5.18
CA ASP A 71 -27.42 -7.34 -5.84
C ASP A 71 -26.29 -6.31 -6.09
N VAL A 72 -25.11 -6.54 -5.51
CA VAL A 72 -23.95 -5.65 -5.61
C VAL A 72 -22.68 -6.46 -5.90
N SER A 73 -21.92 -6.02 -6.91
CA SER A 73 -20.60 -6.59 -7.22
C SER A 73 -19.62 -6.34 -6.08
N ARG A 74 -18.81 -7.35 -5.75
CA ARG A 74 -17.74 -7.20 -4.76
C ARG A 74 -16.67 -6.26 -5.34
N GLN A 75 -16.29 -5.23 -4.59
CA GLN A 75 -15.15 -4.38 -4.95
C GLN A 75 -13.88 -4.94 -4.32
N VAL A 76 -12.87 -5.25 -5.14
CA VAL A 76 -11.58 -5.72 -4.66
C VAL A 76 -10.53 -4.64 -4.93
N LYS A 77 -9.62 -4.43 -3.98
CA LYS A 77 -8.48 -3.51 -4.14
C LYS A 77 -7.20 -4.22 -3.77
N VAL A 78 -6.17 -4.03 -4.58
CA VAL A 78 -4.82 -4.48 -4.28
C VAL A 78 -4.07 -3.34 -3.60
N VAL A 79 -3.54 -3.59 -2.41
CA VAL A 79 -2.82 -2.58 -1.63
C VAL A 79 -1.44 -3.12 -1.26
N TYR A 80 -0.40 -2.43 -1.71
CA TYR A 80 0.98 -2.73 -1.34
C TYR A 80 1.43 -1.81 -0.20
N PHE A 81 1.97 -2.41 0.86
CA PHE A 81 2.50 -1.68 2.00
C PHE A 81 4.01 -1.59 1.93
N VAL A 82 4.53 -0.36 1.89
CA VAL A 82 5.96 -0.08 1.86
C VAL A 82 6.34 0.67 3.13
N ARG A 83 7.29 0.12 3.90
CA ARG A 83 7.89 0.81 5.03
C ARG A 83 8.89 1.85 4.51
N HIS A 84 9.00 2.99 5.19
CA HIS A 84 10.09 3.93 4.92
C HIS A 84 11.47 3.25 5.05
N ALA A 85 12.44 3.71 4.26
CA ALA A 85 13.83 3.29 4.38
C ALA A 85 14.45 3.76 5.71
N GLU A 86 15.73 3.45 5.95
CA GLU A 86 16.36 3.81 7.23
C GLU A 86 16.33 5.32 7.49
N GLY A 87 15.65 5.71 8.56
CA GLY A 87 15.65 7.08 9.06
C GLY A 87 16.74 7.31 10.10
N VAL A 88 17.09 8.57 10.32
CA VAL A 88 18.03 8.99 11.39
C VAL A 88 17.59 8.44 12.76
N HIS A 89 16.27 8.39 13.02
CA HIS A 89 15.72 7.76 14.23
C HIS A 89 16.04 6.27 14.35
N ASN A 90 16.03 5.49 13.25
CA ASN A 90 16.39 4.07 13.27
C ASN A 90 17.89 3.88 13.53
N ALA A 91 18.72 4.72 12.93
CA ALA A 91 20.16 4.69 13.18
C ALA A 91 20.47 5.06 14.64
N ALA A 92 19.76 6.03 15.21
CA ALA A 92 19.89 6.40 16.62
C ALA A 92 19.48 5.26 17.57
N ASP A 93 18.32 4.61 17.34
CA ASP A 93 17.90 3.44 18.12
C ASP A 93 18.97 2.34 18.10
N LYS A 94 19.52 2.01 16.93
CA LYS A 94 20.63 1.04 16.80
C LYS A 94 21.90 1.47 17.54
N GLN A 95 22.22 2.76 17.51
CA GLN A 95 23.45 3.29 18.12
C GLN A 95 23.36 3.36 19.65
N PHE A 96 22.22 3.80 20.18
CA PHE A 96 22.04 4.07 21.60
C PHE A 96 21.37 2.92 22.37
N GLY A 97 20.81 1.94 21.66
CA GLY A 97 20.06 0.83 22.21
C GLY A 97 18.62 1.21 22.53
N SER A 98 17.72 0.23 22.40
CA SER A 98 16.28 0.46 22.46
C SER A 98 15.79 0.97 23.82
N GLU A 99 16.44 0.57 24.92
CA GLU A 99 16.08 1.07 26.26
C GLU A 99 16.27 2.58 26.38
N LYS A 100 17.43 3.10 25.96
CA LYS A 100 17.70 4.54 25.99
C LYS A 100 16.90 5.28 24.93
N TRP A 101 16.71 4.65 23.76
CA TRP A 101 15.87 5.20 22.71
C TRP A 101 14.46 5.49 23.19
N GLU A 102 13.78 4.48 23.74
CA GLU A 102 12.38 4.57 24.17
C GLU A 102 12.18 5.48 25.37
N SER A 103 13.13 5.51 26.31
CA SER A 103 12.99 6.28 27.56
C SER A 103 13.36 7.76 27.41
N GLU A 104 14.35 8.10 26.58
CA GLU A 104 14.95 9.45 26.58
C GLU A 104 14.99 10.12 25.20
N LEU A 105 15.20 9.35 24.13
CA LEU A 105 15.56 9.92 22.84
C LEU A 105 14.37 10.06 21.89
N ALA A 106 13.46 9.09 21.84
CA ALA A 106 12.40 9.00 20.83
C ALA A 106 11.51 10.24 20.75
N PHE A 107 11.36 10.98 21.85
CA PHE A 107 10.52 12.18 21.96
C PHE A 107 11.25 13.49 21.68
N GLN A 108 12.56 13.44 21.39
CA GLN A 108 13.32 14.63 21.04
C GLN A 108 12.94 15.13 19.65
N GLU A 109 12.81 16.45 19.51
CA GLU A 109 12.35 17.12 18.28
C GLU A 109 13.08 16.63 17.01
N LYS A 110 14.40 16.45 17.10
CA LYS A 110 15.24 15.94 15.98
C LYS A 110 14.86 14.55 15.46
N TYR A 111 14.05 13.78 16.19
CA TYR A 111 13.67 12.42 15.83
C TYR A 111 12.20 12.24 15.49
N LEU A 112 11.33 13.19 15.87
CA LEU A 112 9.88 13.11 15.63
C LEU A 112 9.59 13.02 14.12
N ASP A 113 10.20 13.91 13.35
CA ASP A 113 10.13 13.93 11.89
C ASP A 113 11.51 13.78 11.23
N ALA A 114 12.31 12.83 11.73
CA ALA A 114 13.66 12.62 11.21
C ALA A 114 13.65 12.21 9.73
N ASP A 115 14.60 12.77 8.97
CA ASP A 115 14.92 12.41 7.60
C ASP A 115 15.49 10.98 7.46
N LEU A 116 15.61 10.52 6.21
CA LEU A 116 16.41 9.36 5.84
C LEU A 116 17.90 9.60 6.12
N THR A 117 18.60 8.52 6.46
CA THR A 117 20.07 8.53 6.44
C THR A 117 20.57 8.48 5.00
N PRO A 118 21.85 8.84 4.71
CA PRO A 118 22.43 8.63 3.39
C PRO A 118 22.33 7.17 2.92
N PHE A 119 22.45 6.22 3.86
CA PHE A 119 22.21 4.81 3.58
C PHE A 119 20.75 4.56 3.18
N GLY A 120 19.77 5.09 3.91
CA GLY A 120 18.35 4.94 3.59
C GLY A 120 17.97 5.53 2.23
N VAL A 121 18.55 6.66 1.85
CA VAL A 121 18.39 7.24 0.50
C VAL A 121 18.90 6.26 -0.56
N ASN A 122 20.17 5.84 -0.45
CA ASN A 122 20.77 4.91 -1.41
C ASN A 122 20.03 3.56 -1.46
N ASP A 123 19.51 3.07 -0.33
CA ASP A 123 18.71 1.84 -0.27
C ASP A 123 17.43 1.96 -1.10
N ALA A 124 16.71 3.08 -0.96
CA ALA A 124 15.49 3.35 -1.72
C ALA A 124 15.79 3.52 -3.22
N GLU A 125 16.82 4.29 -3.58
CA GLU A 125 17.20 4.56 -4.97
C GLU A 125 17.71 3.31 -5.70
N SER A 126 18.48 2.46 -5.03
CA SER A 126 19.08 1.29 -5.66
C SER A 126 18.09 0.13 -5.84
N LYS A 127 17.09 0.02 -4.95
CA LYS A 127 16.19 -1.14 -4.92
C LYS A 127 14.79 -0.84 -5.47
N GLY A 128 14.25 0.35 -5.21
CA GLY A 128 12.86 0.67 -5.56
C GLY A 128 12.62 0.65 -7.07
N PRO A 129 13.25 1.56 -7.84
CA PRO A 129 12.99 1.71 -9.27
C PRO A 129 13.14 0.41 -10.05
N SER A 130 14.26 -0.29 -9.86
CA SER A 130 14.58 -1.52 -10.60
C SER A 130 13.65 -2.68 -10.25
N SER A 131 13.26 -2.83 -8.98
CA SER A 131 12.36 -3.91 -8.56
C SER A 131 10.90 -3.70 -8.96
N VAL A 132 10.42 -2.45 -8.92
CA VAL A 132 9.09 -2.11 -9.44
C VAL A 132 9.06 -2.34 -10.95
N GLN A 133 10.08 -1.86 -11.68
CA GLN A 133 10.18 -2.04 -13.13
C GLN A 133 10.16 -3.53 -13.50
N ALA A 134 10.93 -4.37 -12.81
CA ALA A 134 10.99 -5.80 -13.07
C ALA A 134 9.62 -6.48 -12.90
N GLU A 135 8.81 -6.08 -11.91
CA GLU A 135 7.46 -6.65 -11.75
C GLU A 135 6.49 -6.13 -12.82
N LEU A 136 6.56 -4.84 -13.19
CA LEU A 136 5.76 -4.28 -14.29
C LEU A 136 6.05 -5.00 -15.61
N GLU A 137 7.32 -5.27 -15.92
CA GLU A 137 7.73 -6.03 -17.12
C GLU A 137 7.24 -7.49 -17.09
N ARG A 138 7.02 -8.05 -15.90
CA ARG A 138 6.42 -9.38 -15.71
C ARG A 138 4.89 -9.36 -15.77
N GLY A 139 4.27 -8.20 -16.00
CA GLY A 139 2.83 -8.02 -16.13
C GLY A 139 2.13 -7.60 -14.85
N MET A 140 2.84 -7.12 -13.82
CA MET A 140 2.18 -6.60 -12.62
C MET A 140 1.21 -5.47 -12.98
N PRO A 141 -0.02 -5.46 -12.44
CA PRO A 141 -0.93 -4.35 -12.65
C PRO A 141 -0.28 -3.02 -12.28
N PHE A 142 -0.50 -2.00 -13.12
CA PHE A 142 0.06 -0.67 -12.89
C PHE A 142 -0.39 -0.09 -11.54
N ILE A 143 0.50 0.68 -10.91
CA ILE A 143 0.20 1.35 -9.65
C ILE A 143 -0.76 2.51 -9.94
N GLU A 144 -2.00 2.39 -9.49
CA GLU A 144 -3.02 3.44 -9.69
C GLU A 144 -2.88 4.62 -8.72
N ARG A 145 -2.26 4.40 -7.56
CA ARG A 145 -2.07 5.42 -6.53
C ARG A 145 -0.96 5.07 -5.56
N VAL A 146 -0.19 6.08 -5.17
CA VAL A 146 0.72 6.04 -4.02
C VAL A 146 0.22 7.02 -2.97
N VAL A 147 -0.06 6.52 -1.76
CA VAL A 147 -0.42 7.32 -0.60
C VAL A 147 0.73 7.24 0.39
N VAL A 148 1.21 8.40 0.85
CA VAL A 148 2.37 8.50 1.75
C VAL A 148 1.98 9.07 3.10
N SER A 149 2.64 8.60 4.15
CA SER A 149 2.60 9.27 5.46
C SER A 149 3.20 10.68 5.34
N PRO A 150 2.72 11.66 6.11
CA PRO A 150 3.25 13.03 6.07
C PRO A 150 4.67 13.16 6.66
N LEU A 151 5.23 12.11 7.25
CA LEU A 151 6.57 12.14 7.83
C LEU A 151 7.65 12.23 6.73
N SER A 152 8.63 13.09 6.94
CA SER A 152 9.71 13.42 6.00
C SER A 152 10.42 12.18 5.45
N ARG A 153 10.78 11.22 6.31
CA ARG A 153 11.35 9.93 5.89
C ARG A 153 10.45 9.10 4.95
N ALA A 154 9.14 9.13 5.13
CA ALA A 154 8.21 8.39 4.29
C ALA A 154 8.06 9.05 2.91
N ILE A 155 7.97 10.39 2.89
CA ILE A 155 7.95 11.19 1.67
C ILE A 155 9.25 10.99 0.88
N GLN A 156 10.41 11.09 1.55
CA GLN A 156 11.71 10.86 0.94
C GLN A 156 11.82 9.44 0.38
N THR A 157 11.39 8.43 1.14
CA THR A 157 11.38 7.05 0.64
C THR A 157 10.58 6.95 -0.64
N ALA A 158 9.34 7.45 -0.68
CA ALA A 158 8.52 7.39 -1.88
C ALA A 158 9.15 8.13 -3.08
N LYS A 159 9.77 9.29 -2.84
CA LYS A 159 10.45 10.08 -3.87
C LYS A 159 11.64 9.34 -4.50
N HIS A 160 12.37 8.58 -3.71
CA HIS A 160 13.55 7.83 -4.17
C HIS A 160 13.20 6.43 -4.68
N PHE A 161 12.10 5.84 -4.20
CA PHE A 161 11.71 4.46 -4.50
C PHE A 161 11.00 4.32 -5.86
N PHE A 162 10.23 5.32 -6.29
CA PHE A 162 9.49 5.28 -7.55
C PHE A 162 10.07 6.25 -8.57
N THR A 163 10.05 5.87 -9.85
CA THR A 163 10.29 6.80 -10.96
C THR A 163 8.98 7.38 -11.47
N LYS A 164 9.05 8.51 -12.19
CA LYS A 164 7.84 9.21 -12.66
C LYS A 164 7.00 8.38 -13.62
N ASP A 165 7.64 7.58 -14.45
CA ASP A 165 7.03 6.67 -15.43
C ASP A 165 6.37 5.44 -14.78
N GLN A 166 6.67 5.16 -13.51
CA GLN A 166 6.03 4.08 -12.74
C GLN A 166 4.77 4.54 -11.99
N LEU A 167 4.47 5.84 -12.04
CA LEU A 167 3.37 6.46 -11.32
C LEU A 167 2.37 7.08 -12.29
N PRO A 168 1.10 7.18 -11.91
CA PRO A 168 0.11 7.88 -12.71
C PRO A 168 0.42 9.37 -12.71
N GLU A 169 0.21 10.05 -13.84
CA GLU A 169 0.42 11.50 -13.94
C GLU A 169 -0.51 12.28 -12.99
N THR A 170 -1.70 11.75 -12.72
CA THR A 170 -2.71 12.34 -11.83
C THR A 170 -3.14 11.37 -10.74
N PRO A 171 -3.14 11.77 -9.45
CA PRO A 171 -3.42 10.88 -8.33
C PRO A 171 -4.88 10.38 -8.24
N PHE A 172 -5.80 10.95 -9.03
CA PHE A 172 -7.24 10.64 -9.01
C PHE A 172 -7.88 10.70 -10.41
N SER A 173 -7.28 10.04 -11.41
CA SER A 173 -7.96 9.84 -12.68
C SER A 173 -9.27 9.07 -12.42
N GLN A 174 -10.40 9.68 -12.76
CA GLN A 174 -11.68 8.98 -12.77
C GLN A 174 -11.69 8.12 -14.03
N ASN A 175 -11.78 6.79 -13.86
CA ASN A 175 -12.17 5.89 -14.95
C ASN A 175 -13.68 5.95 -15.16
#